data_AF-A0A3Q0E6W4-F1
#
_entry.id   AF-A0A3Q0E6W4-F1
#
_cell.length_a   1.000
_cell.length_b   1.000
_cell.length_c   1.000
_cell.angle_alpha   90.00
_cell.angle_beta   90.00
_cell.angle_gamma   90.00
#
_symmetry.space_group_name_H-M   'P 1'
#
loop_
_entity.id
_entity.type
_entity.pdbx_description
1 polymer ?
#
loop_
_entity_poly.entity_id
_entity_poly.type
_entity_poly.pdbx_seq_one_letter_code
_entity_poly.pdbx_strand_id
1 'polypeptide(L)'
;MNTFISLWKEETSETFEEVIEKSKLVLSLIEKLKLILLETPQSDFQDKNIIQHQASILQLQELLQLKFNVVTEILLRQASTLADLDSGNMEKIIQSENVTVYVWANLKKNPRYRSIRFSGTQVGFEIPRILATSNIALRLLHTHYDHVSPLHPIPTPSTEEHISTITEPVEDEVTDVEKEISKEVQEESTQQKRGSNVIHEEEIKVEEQDDIEVEMNSAAEDSETIKCDQEMRLLSQTISAAQFLLVENATEKPDFYEDNEVDLCQFTTLGGVYHLDILELPPQCKPVKGWMIVEILKEGLQKYTYPPEITEDFETENVFPPIEVMLEVHKNVIFFEDPMVVRWDAEGRHWRTDGISNVFYKPEERLITFSLETFGPVTLIQDTHINMPYQSWELRPLDINKVLLTVTTVFTEIQIQIKENLCMLSSIKIKNKEHFCILKGKWMSPIPFIVALKEAGLNIFPSGHSHFYVVINNKFPLVEMKAYRQMALLSSAFEFGWSKWNLACNSTNVVFKW
;
A
#
# COMPACT_ATOMS: atom_id res chain seq x y z
N MET A 1 -15.11 -8.34 -17.21
CA MET A 1 -14.61 -8.77 -15.89
C MET A 1 -15.48 -9.88 -15.30
N ASN A 2 -16.77 -9.65 -15.05
CA ASN A 2 -17.67 -10.67 -14.48
C ASN A 2 -17.69 -11.99 -15.26
N THR A 3 -17.74 -11.94 -16.59
CA THR A 3 -17.65 -13.14 -17.44
C THR A 3 -16.34 -13.90 -17.24
N PHE A 4 -15.22 -13.19 -17.13
CA PHE A 4 -13.91 -13.82 -16.86
C PHE A 4 -13.88 -14.47 -15.47
N ILE A 5 -14.40 -13.78 -14.45
CA ILE A 5 -14.48 -14.30 -13.07
C ILE A 5 -15.30 -15.61 -13.05
N SER A 6 -16.49 -15.62 -13.67
CA SER A 6 -17.35 -16.80 -13.71
C SER A 6 -16.71 -17.95 -14.48
N LEU A 7 -16.20 -17.70 -15.70
CA LEU A 7 -15.57 -18.72 -16.53
C LEU A 7 -14.36 -19.33 -15.84
N TRP A 8 -13.50 -18.49 -15.25
CA TRP A 8 -12.34 -19.02 -14.54
C TRP A 8 -12.81 -19.80 -13.32
N LYS A 9 -13.75 -19.31 -12.51
CA LYS A 9 -14.27 -20.05 -11.34
C LYS A 9 -14.78 -21.46 -11.65
N GLU A 10 -15.40 -21.68 -12.82
CA GLU A 10 -15.91 -22.98 -13.25
C GLU A 10 -14.80 -23.98 -13.68
N GLU A 11 -13.64 -23.48 -14.09
CA GLU A 11 -12.50 -24.29 -14.47
C GLU A 11 -11.87 -24.96 -13.23
N THR A 12 -11.79 -26.28 -13.20
CA THR A 12 -11.37 -27.03 -11.98
C THR A 12 -10.25 -28.02 -12.21
N SER A 13 -9.76 -28.16 -13.44
CA SER A 13 -8.73 -29.14 -13.82
C SER A 13 -7.41 -28.47 -14.21
N GLU A 14 -7.06 -27.40 -13.52
CA GLU A 14 -5.85 -26.61 -13.81
C GLU A 14 -4.65 -27.14 -13.03
N THR A 15 -3.46 -26.91 -13.59
CA THR A 15 -2.17 -27.09 -12.93
C THR A 15 -1.79 -25.84 -12.14
N PHE A 16 -0.82 -25.96 -11.23
CA PHE A 16 -0.27 -24.80 -10.52
C PHE A 16 0.32 -23.77 -11.49
N GLU A 17 1.01 -24.23 -12.53
CA GLU A 17 1.64 -23.39 -13.55
C GLU A 17 0.60 -22.56 -14.32
N GLU A 18 -0.53 -23.17 -14.72
CA GLU A 18 -1.63 -22.46 -15.40
C GLU A 18 -2.29 -21.42 -14.49
N VAL A 19 -2.54 -21.77 -13.22
CA VAL A 19 -3.09 -20.83 -12.23
C VAL A 19 -2.13 -19.68 -11.97
N ILE A 20 -0.82 -19.94 -11.88
CA ILE A 20 0.20 -18.91 -11.69
C ILE A 20 0.22 -17.95 -12.89
N GLU A 21 0.18 -18.45 -14.13
CA GLU A 21 0.16 -17.57 -15.30
C GLU A 21 -1.11 -16.71 -15.36
N LYS A 22 -2.29 -17.31 -15.12
CA LYS A 22 -3.55 -16.55 -15.05
C LYS A 22 -3.57 -15.56 -13.88
N SER A 23 -2.93 -15.89 -12.76
CA SER A 23 -2.85 -15.00 -11.59
C SER A 23 -2.13 -13.69 -11.89
N LYS A 24 -1.10 -13.69 -12.75
CA LYS A 24 -0.39 -12.47 -13.16
C LYS A 24 -1.33 -11.45 -13.81
N LEU A 25 -2.22 -11.92 -14.68
CA LEU A 25 -3.23 -11.08 -15.31
C LEU A 25 -4.20 -10.48 -14.28
N VAL A 26 -4.65 -11.30 -13.33
CA VAL A 26 -5.58 -10.86 -12.28
C VAL A 26 -4.93 -9.87 -11.32
N LEU A 27 -3.68 -10.11 -10.91
CA LEU A 27 -2.92 -9.17 -10.08
C LEU A 27 -2.72 -7.83 -10.79
N SER A 28 -2.35 -7.84 -12.08
CA SER A 28 -2.26 -6.61 -12.88
C SER A 28 -3.59 -5.87 -12.98
N LEU A 29 -4.71 -6.60 -13.06
CA LEU A 29 -6.05 -5.99 -13.07
C LEU A 29 -6.39 -5.36 -11.71
N ILE A 30 -6.11 -6.05 -10.61
CA ILE A 30 -6.28 -5.52 -9.24
C ILE A 30 -5.46 -4.25 -9.05
N GLU A 31 -4.18 -4.27 -9.45
CA GLU A 31 -3.28 -3.12 -9.35
C GLU A 31 -3.82 -1.92 -10.15
N LYS A 32 -4.26 -2.12 -11.39
CA LYS A 32 -4.88 -1.07 -12.20
C LYS A 32 -6.13 -0.48 -11.54
N LEU A 33 -6.99 -1.32 -10.97
CA LEU A 33 -8.19 -0.85 -10.27
C LEU A 33 -7.83 -0.05 -9.01
N LYS A 34 -6.83 -0.49 -8.24
CA LYS A 34 -6.31 0.25 -7.08
C LYS A 34 -5.71 1.60 -7.50
N LEU A 35 -4.91 1.64 -8.57
CA LEU A 35 -4.33 2.88 -9.07
C LEU A 35 -5.39 3.86 -9.57
N ILE A 36 -6.42 3.39 -10.28
CA ILE A 36 -7.56 4.24 -10.69
C ILE A 36 -8.22 4.90 -9.48
N LEU A 37 -8.43 4.14 -8.39
CA LEU A 37 -9.01 4.65 -7.14
C LEU A 37 -8.10 5.65 -6.41
N LEU A 38 -6.78 5.56 -6.58
CA LEU A 38 -5.81 6.45 -5.94
C LEU A 38 -5.49 7.71 -6.77
N GLU A 39 -5.49 7.61 -8.09
CA GLU A 39 -5.08 8.69 -9.00
C GLU A 39 -6.24 9.59 -9.44
N THR A 40 -7.48 9.08 -9.40
CA THR A 40 -8.64 9.84 -9.87
C THR A 40 -9.18 10.71 -8.71
N PRO A 41 -9.30 12.04 -8.90
CA PRO A 41 -9.85 12.94 -7.88
C PRO A 41 -11.26 12.52 -7.47
N GLN A 42 -11.58 12.66 -6.18
CA GLN A 42 -12.92 12.31 -5.65
C GLN A 42 -14.06 13.05 -6.34
N SER A 43 -13.80 14.28 -6.82
CA SER A 43 -14.76 15.08 -7.59
C SER A 43 -15.20 14.43 -8.91
N ASP A 44 -14.40 13.52 -9.44
CA ASP A 44 -14.60 12.93 -10.77
C ASP A 44 -15.28 11.55 -10.69
N PHE A 45 -15.47 11.02 -9.47
CA PHE A 45 -16.17 9.76 -9.24
C PHE A 45 -17.64 9.98 -8.91
N GLN A 46 -18.51 9.20 -9.55
CA GLN A 46 -19.78 8.85 -8.95
C GLN A 46 -19.52 7.77 -7.90
N ASP A 47 -20.04 7.92 -6.67
CA ASP A 47 -19.84 6.95 -5.56
C ASP A 47 -20.06 5.49 -5.98
N LYS A 48 -20.98 5.26 -6.92
CA LYS A 48 -21.28 3.95 -7.52
C LYS A 48 -20.06 3.29 -8.19
N ASN A 49 -19.21 4.06 -8.86
CA ASN A 49 -18.03 3.55 -9.55
C ASN A 49 -16.95 3.10 -8.54
N ILE A 50 -16.75 3.86 -7.46
CA ILE A 50 -15.81 3.50 -6.37
C ILE A 50 -16.22 2.17 -5.74
N ILE A 51 -17.49 2.07 -5.34
CA ILE A 51 -18.07 0.85 -4.74
C ILE A 51 -17.92 -0.34 -5.70
N GLN A 52 -18.20 -0.13 -7.00
CA GLN A 52 -18.09 -1.19 -8.00
C GLN A 52 -16.64 -1.65 -8.18
N HIS A 53 -15.66 -0.74 -8.22
CA HIS A 53 -14.24 -1.09 -8.33
C HIS A 53 -13.75 -1.84 -7.08
N GLN A 54 -14.10 -1.38 -5.87
CA GLN A 54 -13.78 -2.06 -4.62
C GLN A 54 -14.38 -3.47 -4.57
N ALA A 55 -15.66 -3.63 -4.93
CA ALA A 55 -16.31 -4.94 -5.00
C ALA A 55 -15.63 -5.87 -6.01
N SER A 56 -15.21 -5.32 -7.16
CA SER A 56 -14.49 -6.08 -8.18
C SER A 56 -13.11 -6.53 -7.71
N ILE A 57 -12.38 -5.68 -6.99
CA ILE A 57 -11.10 -6.03 -6.36
C ILE A 57 -11.31 -7.22 -5.41
N LEU A 58 -12.28 -7.14 -4.50
CA LEU A 58 -12.56 -8.21 -3.54
C LEU A 58 -12.89 -9.54 -4.25
N GLN A 59 -13.74 -9.51 -5.28
CA GLN A 59 -14.07 -10.72 -6.05
C GLN A 59 -12.85 -11.35 -6.72
N LEU A 60 -11.93 -10.54 -7.25
CA LEU A 60 -10.70 -11.03 -7.87
C LEU A 60 -9.74 -11.61 -6.82
N GLN A 61 -9.65 -11.00 -5.65
CA GLN A 61 -8.83 -11.49 -4.53
C GLN A 61 -9.35 -12.85 -4.02
N GLU A 62 -10.66 -12.98 -3.81
CA GLU A 62 -11.31 -14.24 -3.43
C GLU A 62 -11.11 -15.33 -4.49
N LEU A 63 -11.20 -14.97 -5.77
CA LEU A 63 -10.98 -15.90 -6.88
C LEU A 63 -9.56 -16.46 -6.90
N LEU A 64 -8.54 -15.62 -6.66
CA LEU A 64 -7.15 -16.07 -6.55
C LEU A 64 -6.99 -17.10 -5.42
N GLN A 65 -7.51 -16.79 -4.24
CA GLN A 65 -7.42 -17.69 -3.09
C GLN A 65 -8.12 -19.03 -3.36
N LEU A 66 -9.33 -18.99 -3.95
CA LEU A 66 -10.06 -20.18 -4.36
C LEU A 66 -9.23 -21.03 -5.32
N LYS A 67 -8.60 -20.41 -6.32
CA LYS A 67 -7.81 -21.11 -7.33
C LYS A 67 -6.61 -21.82 -6.74
N PHE A 68 -5.85 -21.16 -5.86
CA PHE A 68 -4.75 -21.80 -5.16
C PHE A 68 -5.20 -22.96 -4.28
N ASN A 69 -6.38 -22.87 -3.65
CA ASN A 69 -6.95 -23.98 -2.88
C ASN A 69 -7.29 -25.18 -3.77
N VAL A 70 -7.93 -24.95 -4.93
CA VAL A 70 -8.29 -26.02 -5.89
C VAL A 70 -7.04 -26.75 -6.39
N VAL A 71 -5.99 -26.04 -6.82
CA VAL A 71 -4.77 -26.71 -7.30
C VAL A 71 -3.97 -27.38 -6.19
N THR A 72 -4.02 -26.85 -4.96
CA THR A 72 -3.45 -27.52 -3.78
C THR A 72 -4.14 -28.87 -3.56
N GLU A 73 -5.47 -28.92 -3.67
CA GLU A 73 -6.23 -30.15 -3.51
C GLU A 73 -5.86 -31.19 -4.57
N ILE A 74 -5.77 -30.79 -5.84
CA ILE A 74 -5.37 -31.66 -6.95
C ILE A 74 -3.99 -32.26 -6.70
N LEU A 75 -3.04 -31.44 -6.23
CA LEU A 75 -1.69 -31.89 -5.88
C LEU A 75 -1.72 -32.91 -4.74
N LEU A 76 -2.46 -32.63 -3.66
CA LEU A 76 -2.53 -33.51 -2.48
C LEU A 76 -3.20 -34.86 -2.79
N ARG A 77 -4.15 -34.91 -3.73
CA ARG A 77 -4.74 -36.18 -4.21
C ARG A 77 -3.70 -37.11 -4.85
N GLN A 78 -2.59 -36.58 -5.34
CA GLN A 78 -1.51 -37.33 -5.98
C GLN A 78 -0.26 -37.48 -5.10
N ALA A 79 -0.35 -37.11 -3.83
CA ALA A 79 0.83 -37.01 -2.95
C ALA A 79 1.64 -38.30 -2.85
N SER A 80 0.98 -39.46 -2.80
CA SER A 80 1.64 -40.78 -2.78
C SER A 80 2.50 -41.07 -4.01
N THR A 81 2.11 -40.59 -5.20
CA THR A 81 2.89 -40.72 -6.44
C THR A 81 4.10 -39.78 -6.44
N LEU A 82 4.00 -38.67 -5.71
CA LEU A 82 5.01 -37.63 -5.59
C LEU A 82 5.87 -37.78 -4.32
N ALA A 83 5.75 -38.90 -3.61
CA ALA A 83 6.49 -39.14 -2.39
C ALA A 83 7.99 -39.28 -2.68
N ASP A 84 8.80 -38.58 -1.89
CA ASP A 84 10.24 -38.72 -1.91
C ASP A 84 10.64 -40.10 -1.37
N LEU A 85 11.61 -40.74 -2.03
CA LEU A 85 12.01 -42.12 -1.74
C LEU A 85 12.72 -42.25 -0.39
N ASP A 86 13.44 -41.20 0.04
CA ASP A 86 14.26 -41.24 1.25
C ASP A 86 13.40 -40.96 2.50
N SER A 87 12.64 -39.87 2.48
CA SER A 87 11.76 -39.48 3.58
C SER A 87 10.51 -40.36 3.65
N GLY A 88 9.98 -40.79 2.50
CA GLY A 88 8.68 -41.45 2.36
C GLY A 88 7.49 -40.49 2.51
N ASN A 89 7.73 -39.17 2.46
CA ASN A 89 6.71 -38.11 2.51
C ASN A 89 6.73 -37.32 1.19
N MET A 90 5.67 -36.57 0.88
CA MET A 90 5.68 -35.68 -0.27
C MET A 90 6.27 -34.33 0.14
N GLU A 91 7.12 -33.76 -0.71
CA GLU A 91 7.55 -32.38 -0.64
C GLU A 91 7.39 -31.72 -2.03
N LYS A 92 6.83 -30.51 -2.07
CA LYS A 92 6.74 -29.72 -3.30
C LYS A 92 6.98 -28.25 -3.00
N ILE A 93 7.87 -27.64 -3.79
CA ILE A 93 8.15 -26.21 -3.78
C ILE A 93 7.81 -25.66 -5.18
N ILE A 94 7.01 -24.60 -5.24
CA ILE A 94 6.61 -23.91 -6.46
C ILE A 94 6.89 -22.43 -6.27
N GLN A 95 7.83 -21.87 -7.03
CA GLN A 95 8.26 -20.48 -6.91
C GLN A 95 7.89 -19.71 -8.18
N SER A 96 7.31 -18.54 -8.00
CA SER A 96 6.99 -17.58 -9.05
C SER A 96 7.31 -16.16 -8.59
N GLU A 97 7.08 -15.18 -9.46
CA GLU A 97 7.34 -13.76 -9.18
C GLU A 97 6.47 -13.21 -8.04
N ASN A 98 5.19 -13.61 -7.98
CA ASN A 98 4.21 -13.04 -7.05
C ASN A 98 3.81 -13.98 -5.92
N VAL A 99 4.14 -15.26 -6.02
CA VAL A 99 3.70 -16.30 -5.09
C VAL A 99 4.77 -17.38 -4.97
N THR A 100 4.97 -17.86 -3.75
CA THR A 100 5.73 -19.07 -3.46
C THR A 100 4.89 -20.05 -2.65
N VAL A 101 4.86 -21.32 -3.05
CA VAL A 101 4.08 -22.37 -2.39
C VAL A 101 4.99 -23.49 -1.93
N TYR A 102 4.89 -23.85 -0.66
CA TYR A 102 5.53 -25.00 -0.04
C TYR A 102 4.43 -25.94 0.44
N VAL A 103 4.48 -27.21 0.01
CA VAL A 103 3.52 -28.24 0.41
C VAL A 103 4.27 -29.48 0.86
N TRP A 104 3.95 -29.94 2.07
CA TRP A 104 4.47 -31.18 2.63
C TRP A 104 3.31 -32.10 3.02
N ALA A 105 3.32 -33.36 2.60
CA ALA A 105 2.29 -34.33 2.98
C ALA A 105 2.85 -35.45 3.86
N ASN A 106 2.22 -35.68 5.01
CA ASN A 106 2.62 -36.69 5.99
C ASN A 106 2.11 -38.09 5.62
N LEU A 107 2.77 -38.72 4.65
CA LEU A 107 2.40 -40.07 4.21
C LEU A 107 2.90 -41.15 5.19
N LYS A 108 4.06 -40.95 5.80
CA LYS A 108 4.74 -41.94 6.65
C LYS A 108 4.28 -41.93 8.11
N LYS A 109 3.77 -40.80 8.62
CA LYS A 109 3.21 -40.66 9.98
C LYS A 109 4.19 -41.07 11.09
N ASN A 110 5.44 -40.63 10.95
CA ASN A 110 6.50 -41.00 11.88
C ASN A 110 6.57 -40.00 13.06
N PRO A 111 6.29 -40.40 14.31
CA PRO A 111 6.31 -39.50 15.47
C PRO A 111 7.69 -38.89 15.77
N ARG A 112 8.78 -39.46 15.23
CA ARG A 112 10.14 -38.92 15.38
C ARG A 112 10.49 -37.88 14.32
N TYR A 113 9.72 -37.82 13.23
CA TYR A 113 9.93 -36.86 12.15
C TYR A 113 9.11 -35.59 12.45
N ARG A 114 9.71 -34.67 13.21
CA ARG A 114 9.08 -33.42 13.67
C ARG A 114 9.63 -32.17 12.99
N SER A 115 10.91 -32.20 12.62
CA SER A 115 11.57 -31.16 11.84
C SER A 115 11.27 -31.37 10.36
N ILE A 116 10.48 -30.48 9.78
CA ILE A 116 10.17 -30.44 8.36
C ILE A 116 10.95 -29.28 7.77
N ARG A 117 11.90 -29.56 6.88
CA ARG A 117 12.67 -28.55 6.14
C ARG A 117 12.44 -28.76 4.66
N PHE A 118 12.09 -27.69 3.97
CA PHE A 118 11.93 -27.74 2.53
C PHE A 118 13.30 -27.72 1.86
N SER A 119 13.57 -28.74 1.06
CA SER A 119 14.82 -29.02 0.38
C SER A 119 15.31 -27.82 -0.42
N GLY A 120 16.54 -27.39 -0.15
CA GLY A 120 17.15 -26.23 -0.82
C GLY A 120 16.73 -24.87 -0.26
N THR A 121 15.99 -24.82 0.85
CA THR A 121 15.56 -23.59 1.52
C THR A 121 15.79 -23.65 3.02
N GLN A 122 15.69 -22.50 3.70
CA GLN A 122 15.71 -22.44 5.17
C GLN A 122 14.29 -22.55 5.79
N VAL A 123 13.27 -22.54 4.93
CA VAL A 123 11.86 -22.55 5.30
C VAL A 123 11.46 -23.92 5.85
N GLY A 124 10.64 -23.92 6.89
CA GLY A 124 10.22 -25.16 7.51
C GLY A 124 9.37 -25.00 8.76
N PHE A 125 9.11 -26.13 9.39
CA PHE A 125 8.26 -26.27 10.56
C PHE A 125 8.88 -27.23 11.57
N GLU A 126 8.77 -26.93 12.86
CA GLU A 126 8.89 -27.95 13.91
C GLU A 126 7.50 -28.27 14.45
N ILE A 127 6.99 -29.46 14.12
CA ILE A 127 5.63 -29.85 14.50
C ILE A 127 5.58 -30.70 15.78
N PRO A 128 4.53 -30.53 16.58
CA PRO A 128 4.21 -31.42 17.69
C PRO A 128 4.02 -32.88 17.27
N ARG A 129 4.28 -33.81 18.20
CA ARG A 129 4.20 -35.26 17.95
C ARG A 129 2.82 -35.69 17.44
N ILE A 130 1.75 -35.05 17.91
CA ILE A 130 0.38 -35.37 17.51
C ILE A 130 0.19 -35.17 16.00
N LEU A 131 0.64 -34.03 15.47
CA LEU A 131 0.61 -33.72 14.04
C LEU A 131 1.52 -34.66 13.23
N ALA A 132 2.68 -35.02 13.77
CA ALA A 132 3.61 -35.95 13.12
C ALA A 132 3.02 -37.36 12.92
N THR A 133 1.98 -37.73 13.67
CA THR A 133 1.23 -38.99 13.52
C THR A 133 -0.11 -38.85 12.79
N SER A 134 -0.58 -37.63 12.56
CA SER A 134 -1.86 -37.34 11.92
C SER A 134 -1.80 -37.44 10.39
N ASN A 135 -2.96 -37.66 9.77
CA ASN A 135 -3.12 -37.69 8.32
C ASN A 135 -3.26 -36.27 7.76
N ILE A 136 -2.19 -35.50 7.83
CA ILE A 136 -2.18 -34.08 7.49
C ILE A 136 -1.23 -33.76 6.33
N ALA A 137 -1.45 -32.60 5.72
CA ALA A 137 -0.47 -31.88 4.94
C ALA A 137 -0.25 -30.48 5.55
N LEU A 138 0.95 -29.96 5.44
CA LEU A 138 1.27 -28.58 5.77
C LEU A 138 1.43 -27.79 4.47
N ARG A 139 0.82 -26.61 4.42
CA ARG A 139 0.99 -25.65 3.34
C ARG A 139 1.50 -24.34 3.91
N LEU A 140 2.53 -23.79 3.27
CA LEU A 140 2.84 -22.37 3.32
C LEU A 140 2.64 -21.80 1.92
N LEU A 141 1.62 -20.95 1.77
CA LEU A 141 1.39 -20.14 0.58
C LEU A 141 1.84 -18.71 0.91
N HIS A 142 2.99 -18.30 0.38
CA HIS A 142 3.50 -16.94 0.51
C HIS A 142 3.07 -16.11 -0.69
N THR A 143 2.16 -15.17 -0.48
CA THR A 143 1.78 -14.17 -1.46
C THR A 143 2.70 -12.96 -1.28
N HIS A 144 3.34 -12.48 -2.35
CA HIS A 144 4.22 -11.30 -2.30
C HIS A 144 3.43 -9.98 -2.34
N TYR A 145 2.14 -10.05 -2.05
CA TYR A 145 1.16 -8.96 -2.04
C TYR A 145 0.23 -9.14 -0.84
N ASP A 146 -0.42 -8.07 -0.40
CA ASP A 146 -1.36 -8.11 0.71
C ASP A 146 -2.81 -7.94 0.22
N HIS A 147 -3.55 -9.05 0.28
CA HIS A 147 -4.99 -9.11 0.01
C HIS A 147 -5.81 -9.46 1.27
N VAL A 148 -5.15 -9.51 2.43
CA VAL A 148 -5.79 -9.86 3.71
C VAL A 148 -6.11 -8.60 4.49
N SER A 149 -5.18 -7.65 4.53
CA SER A 149 -5.40 -6.36 5.18
C SER A 149 -6.62 -5.64 4.60
N PRO A 150 -7.45 -4.99 5.45
CA PRO A 150 -8.59 -4.22 4.99
C PRO A 150 -8.14 -3.15 3.99
N LEU A 151 -8.93 -2.93 2.94
CA LEU A 151 -8.73 -1.79 2.07
C LEU A 151 -8.94 -0.52 2.90
N HIS A 152 -7.96 0.38 2.93
CA HIS A 152 -8.11 1.64 3.64
C HIS A 152 -9.37 2.38 3.12
N PRO A 153 -10.24 2.88 4.02
CA PRO A 153 -11.31 3.77 3.62
C PRO A 153 -10.69 4.96 2.89
N ILE A 154 -11.19 5.24 1.68
CA ILE A 154 -10.88 6.50 1.02
C ILE A 154 -11.46 7.60 1.93
N PRO A 155 -10.70 8.63 2.33
CA PRO A 155 -11.22 9.69 3.18
C PRO A 155 -12.45 10.31 2.53
N THR A 156 -13.65 10.08 3.07
CA THR A 156 -14.83 10.82 2.63
C THR A 156 -14.73 12.22 3.21
N PRO A 157 -14.96 13.30 2.43
CA PRO A 157 -15.12 14.61 3.01
C PRO A 157 -16.27 14.54 4.02
N SER A 158 -15.99 14.87 5.27
CA SER A 158 -17.00 14.98 6.31
C SER A 158 -17.96 16.09 5.93
N THR A 159 -19.10 15.73 5.33
CA THR A 159 -20.25 16.62 5.20
C THR A 159 -20.95 16.70 6.56
N GLU A 160 -20.29 17.31 7.54
CA GLU A 160 -20.97 17.81 8.73
C GLU A 160 -20.72 19.31 8.82
N GLU A 161 -21.59 20.06 8.15
CA GLU A 161 -21.89 21.43 8.53
C GLU A 161 -22.45 21.42 9.96
N HIS A 162 -21.57 21.40 10.96
CA HIS A 162 -21.97 21.76 12.31
C HIS A 162 -22.04 23.28 12.41
N ILE A 163 -23.16 23.83 11.92
CA ILE A 163 -23.75 25.03 12.52
C ILE A 163 -24.15 24.64 13.95
N SER A 164 -23.21 24.73 14.89
CA SER A 164 -23.52 24.72 16.31
C SER A 164 -23.32 26.12 16.85
N THR A 165 -24.45 26.72 17.18
CA THR A 165 -24.59 28.00 17.85
C THR A 165 -23.87 27.93 19.18
N ILE A 166 -22.71 28.59 19.30
CA ILE A 166 -22.13 28.93 20.60
C ILE A 166 -22.18 30.44 20.72
N THR A 167 -22.99 30.87 21.69
CA THR A 167 -23.09 32.25 22.16
C THR A 167 -21.80 32.59 22.93
N GLU A 168 -21.18 33.71 22.53
CA GLU A 168 -20.14 34.57 23.12
C GLU A 168 -19.90 34.57 24.66
N PRO A 169 -18.74 35.08 25.20
CA PRO A 169 -18.00 36.26 24.69
C PRO A 169 -16.45 36.25 24.66
N VAL A 170 -15.93 36.88 23.59
CA VAL A 170 -14.89 37.95 23.47
C VAL A 170 -13.59 37.88 24.30
N GLU A 171 -12.44 37.80 23.62
CA GLU A 171 -11.50 38.95 23.47
C GLU A 171 -10.56 38.79 22.25
N ASP A 172 -10.84 39.65 21.28
CA ASP A 172 -10.06 40.25 20.19
C ASP A 172 -8.58 39.89 20.02
N GLU A 173 -8.24 39.26 18.88
CA GLU A 173 -6.99 39.49 18.12
C GLU A 173 -6.99 38.84 16.70
N VAL A 174 -8.00 38.05 16.33
CA VAL A 174 -7.97 37.24 15.09
C VAL A 174 -8.54 37.95 13.84
N THR A 175 -9.29 39.05 14.02
CA THR A 175 -10.03 39.69 12.91
C THR A 175 -9.23 40.61 11.99
N ASP A 176 -8.00 40.97 12.34
CA ASP A 176 -7.19 41.87 11.50
C ASP A 176 -6.41 41.13 10.39
N VAL A 177 -6.06 39.86 10.59
CA VAL A 177 -5.21 39.11 9.64
C VAL A 177 -5.98 38.63 8.41
N GLU A 178 -7.23 38.17 8.57
CA GLU A 178 -8.07 37.75 7.42
C GLU A 178 -8.45 38.93 6.51
N LYS A 179 -8.58 40.14 7.08
CA LYS A 179 -8.87 41.37 6.33
C LYS A 179 -7.65 41.99 5.66
N GLU A 180 -6.45 41.80 6.19
CA GLU A 180 -5.22 42.24 5.51
C GLU A 180 -4.88 41.33 4.32
N ILE A 181 -5.03 40.01 4.45
CA ILE A 181 -4.74 39.06 3.36
C ILE A 181 -5.72 39.22 2.18
N SER A 182 -6.99 39.53 2.46
CA SER A 182 -7.98 39.75 1.40
C SER A 182 -7.79 41.09 0.66
N LYS A 183 -7.08 42.06 1.26
CA LYS A 183 -6.70 43.32 0.60
C LYS A 183 -5.48 43.17 -0.31
N GLU A 184 -4.46 42.41 0.08
CA GLU A 184 -3.28 42.18 -0.76
C GLU A 184 -3.63 41.45 -2.07
N VAL A 185 -4.55 40.48 -2.02
CA VAL A 185 -5.03 39.74 -3.20
C VAL A 185 -5.86 40.62 -4.15
N GLN A 186 -6.49 41.68 -3.64
CA GLN A 186 -7.23 42.65 -4.47
C GLN A 186 -6.31 43.69 -5.11
N GLU A 187 -5.24 44.12 -4.42
CA GLU A 187 -4.32 45.14 -4.95
C GLU A 187 -3.45 44.62 -6.11
N GLU A 188 -3.02 43.36 -6.09
CA GLU A 188 -2.30 42.74 -7.22
C GLU A 188 -3.15 42.72 -8.51
N SER A 189 -4.47 42.56 -8.39
CA SER A 189 -5.38 42.54 -9.55
C SER A 189 -5.64 43.92 -10.16
N THR A 190 -5.35 45.01 -9.43
CA THR A 190 -5.71 46.38 -9.83
C THR A 190 -4.53 47.16 -10.45
N GLN A 191 -3.29 46.80 -10.15
CA GLN A 191 -2.11 47.51 -10.68
C GLN A 191 -1.76 47.17 -12.14
N GLN A 192 -2.26 46.07 -12.70
CA GLN A 192 -1.99 45.68 -14.10
C GLN A 192 -2.80 46.46 -15.16
N LYS A 193 -3.74 47.35 -14.77
CA LYS A 193 -4.61 48.08 -15.71
C LYS A 193 -4.37 49.59 -15.82
N ARG A 194 -3.35 50.17 -15.16
CA ARG A 194 -3.11 51.62 -15.21
C ARG A 194 -1.72 51.93 -15.77
N GLY A 195 -1.61 51.80 -17.09
CA GLY A 195 -0.36 52.05 -17.80
C GLY A 195 -0.51 52.43 -19.27
N SER A 196 -1.52 53.22 -19.64
CA SER A 196 -1.46 53.99 -20.89
C SER A 196 -2.62 54.98 -20.98
N ASN A 197 -2.31 56.29 -21.00
CA ASN A 197 -2.88 57.29 -21.92
C ASN A 197 -2.70 58.71 -21.37
N VAL A 198 -1.85 59.51 -22.02
CA VAL A 198 -1.99 60.97 -22.34
C VAL A 198 -1.02 61.20 -23.53
N ILE A 199 -1.38 61.77 -24.69
CA ILE A 199 -1.55 63.21 -25.07
C ILE A 199 -2.13 63.21 -26.52
N HIS A 200 -3.31 63.81 -26.81
CA HIS A 200 -3.59 65.09 -27.55
C HIS A 200 -2.85 65.27 -28.90
N GLU A 201 -3.36 65.86 -29.99
CA GLU A 201 -4.63 66.45 -30.47
C GLU A 201 -4.39 66.83 -31.98
N GLU A 202 -5.47 67.16 -32.71
CA GLU A 202 -5.53 67.93 -33.98
C GLU A 202 -5.45 67.27 -35.38
N GLU A 203 -6.29 67.85 -36.24
CA GLU A 203 -6.83 67.45 -37.56
C GLU A 203 -5.85 67.61 -38.74
N ILE A 204 -6.12 66.89 -39.87
CA ILE A 204 -6.28 67.43 -41.26
C ILE A 204 -6.36 66.26 -42.29
N LYS A 205 -7.58 66.03 -42.81
CA LYS A 205 -8.01 65.90 -44.24
C LYS A 205 -7.13 65.20 -45.31
N VAL A 206 -7.68 64.12 -45.93
CA VAL A 206 -8.14 63.99 -47.35
C VAL A 206 -7.92 62.59 -47.99
N GLU A 207 -9.03 62.09 -48.60
CA GLU A 207 -9.25 61.14 -49.73
C GLU A 207 -9.19 59.60 -49.57
N GLU A 208 -10.39 59.01 -49.81
CA GLU A 208 -10.78 57.84 -50.64
C GLU A 208 -9.94 56.53 -50.50
N GLN A 209 -10.49 55.33 -50.30
CA GLN A 209 -11.65 54.71 -50.97
C GLN A 209 -11.96 53.31 -50.34
N ASP A 210 -13.21 52.86 -50.52
CA ASP A 210 -13.72 51.47 -50.55
C ASP A 210 -13.86 50.61 -49.27
N ASP A 211 -15.15 50.38 -48.95
CA ASP A 211 -15.83 49.08 -48.90
C ASP A 211 -16.18 48.39 -47.56
N ILE A 212 -17.51 48.26 -47.41
CA ILE A 212 -18.30 47.13 -46.90
C ILE A 212 -18.52 47.02 -45.38
N GLU A 213 -19.76 47.33 -44.99
CA GLU A 213 -20.43 46.85 -43.79
C GLU A 213 -20.42 45.30 -43.75
N VAL A 214 -19.82 44.72 -42.71
CA VAL A 214 -20.30 43.46 -42.11
C VAL A 214 -20.23 43.62 -40.61
N GLU A 215 -21.35 44.06 -40.05
CA GLU A 215 -21.68 43.86 -38.64
C GLU A 215 -21.89 42.36 -38.40
N MET A 216 -21.57 41.91 -37.18
CA MET A 216 -21.93 40.59 -36.60
C MET A 216 -20.95 39.43 -36.84
N ASN A 217 -19.84 39.38 -36.09
CA ASN A 217 -19.09 38.14 -35.79
C ASN A 217 -18.29 38.14 -34.47
N SER A 218 -18.25 39.24 -33.69
CA SER A 218 -17.46 39.29 -32.44
C SER A 218 -18.07 38.52 -31.25
N ALA A 219 -19.38 38.27 -31.26
CA ALA A 219 -20.07 37.66 -30.12
C ALA A 219 -19.81 36.14 -29.96
N ALA A 220 -19.39 35.44 -31.02
CA ALA A 220 -19.13 34.00 -30.97
C ALA A 220 -17.75 33.69 -30.36
N GLU A 221 -16.72 34.43 -30.75
CA GLU A 221 -15.35 34.32 -30.23
C GLU A 221 -15.30 34.67 -28.74
N ASP A 222 -15.97 35.75 -28.31
CA ASP A 222 -16.06 36.15 -26.90
C ASP A 222 -16.70 35.05 -26.02
N SER A 223 -17.72 34.34 -26.54
CA SER A 223 -18.41 33.28 -25.80
C SER A 223 -17.58 32.00 -25.62
N GLU A 224 -16.70 31.69 -26.58
CA GLU A 224 -15.79 30.54 -26.51
C GLU A 224 -14.61 30.83 -25.58
N THR A 225 -14.06 32.05 -25.60
CA THR A 225 -13.03 32.47 -24.62
C THR A 225 -13.56 32.49 -23.19
N ILE A 226 -14.80 32.96 -22.96
CA ILE A 226 -15.41 32.97 -21.62
C ILE A 226 -15.65 31.53 -21.11
N LYS A 227 -16.06 30.60 -21.98
CA LYS A 227 -16.21 29.18 -21.63
C LYS A 227 -14.86 28.53 -21.29
N CYS A 228 -13.83 28.77 -22.10
CA CYS A 228 -12.47 28.28 -21.85
C CYS A 228 -11.91 28.81 -20.51
N ASP A 229 -12.09 30.10 -20.22
CA ASP A 229 -11.68 30.71 -18.95
C ASP A 229 -12.43 30.12 -17.75
N GLN A 230 -13.73 29.83 -17.90
CA GLN A 230 -14.53 29.18 -16.87
C GLN A 230 -14.07 27.73 -16.63
N GLU A 231 -13.83 26.96 -17.69
CA GLU A 231 -13.32 25.60 -17.61
C GLU A 231 -11.94 25.56 -16.95
N MET A 232 -11.04 26.48 -17.30
CA MET A 232 -9.72 26.61 -16.68
C MET A 232 -9.79 26.99 -15.19
N ARG A 233 -10.75 27.84 -14.80
CA ARG A 233 -11.00 28.17 -13.38
C ARG A 233 -11.51 26.97 -12.61
N LEU A 234 -12.47 26.23 -13.15
CA LEU A 234 -13.01 25.02 -12.51
C LEU A 234 -11.91 23.97 -12.36
N LEU A 235 -11.09 23.74 -13.39
CA LEU A 235 -9.96 22.82 -13.33
C LEU A 235 -8.93 23.23 -12.26
N SER A 236 -8.61 24.53 -12.16
CA SER A 236 -7.72 25.07 -11.13
C SER A 236 -8.28 24.90 -9.72
N GLN A 237 -9.59 25.06 -9.54
CA GLN A 237 -10.27 24.81 -8.27
C GLN A 237 -10.22 23.33 -7.90
N THR A 238 -10.50 22.43 -8.84
CA THR A 238 -10.42 20.97 -8.64
C THR A 238 -9.01 20.53 -8.26
N ILE A 239 -7.99 21.03 -8.96
CA ILE A 239 -6.58 20.74 -8.64
C ILE A 239 -6.22 21.25 -7.25
N SER A 240 -6.71 22.44 -6.86
CA SER A 240 -6.47 23.00 -5.54
C SER A 240 -7.13 22.18 -4.43
N ALA A 241 -8.37 21.74 -4.62
CA ALA A 241 -9.06 20.88 -3.67
C ALA A 241 -8.35 19.52 -3.52
N ALA A 242 -7.94 18.89 -4.63
CA ALA A 242 -7.20 17.63 -4.59
C ALA A 242 -5.84 17.77 -3.88
N GLN A 243 -5.10 18.86 -4.11
CA GLN A 243 -3.85 19.13 -3.41
C GLN A 243 -4.05 19.39 -1.93
N PHE A 244 -5.13 20.08 -1.56
CA PHE A 244 -5.47 20.34 -0.17
C PHE A 244 -5.70 19.04 0.62
N LEU A 245 -6.45 18.10 0.05
CA LEU A 245 -6.69 16.79 0.65
C LEU A 245 -5.41 15.97 0.89
N LEU A 246 -4.35 16.19 0.08
CA LEU A 246 -3.07 15.49 0.25
C LEU A 246 -2.25 15.98 1.46
N VAL A 247 -2.51 17.20 1.95
CA VAL A 247 -1.77 17.83 3.06
C VAL A 247 -2.62 18.00 4.31
N GLU A 248 -3.90 17.61 4.26
CA GLU A 248 -4.79 17.67 5.40
C GLU A 248 -4.50 16.51 6.38
N ASN A 249 -4.39 16.86 7.65
CA ASN A 249 -4.23 15.89 8.73
C ASN A 249 -5.60 15.43 9.21
N ALA A 250 -5.70 14.15 9.58
CA ALA A 250 -6.89 13.63 10.23
C ALA A 250 -7.13 14.36 11.56
N THR A 251 -8.39 14.57 11.92
CA THR A 251 -8.75 15.26 13.17
C THR A 251 -8.67 14.33 14.39
N GLU A 252 -8.91 13.04 14.17
CA GLU A 252 -9.03 12.05 15.24
C GLU A 252 -8.07 10.89 14.99
N LYS A 253 -7.51 10.38 16.08
CA LYS A 253 -6.73 9.15 16.04
C LYS A 253 -7.71 7.97 15.93
N PRO A 254 -7.43 6.96 15.10
CA PRO A 254 -8.27 5.76 15.06
C PRO A 254 -8.35 5.12 16.46
N ASP A 255 -9.57 4.76 16.87
CA ASP A 255 -9.81 4.04 18.11
C ASP A 255 -9.51 2.54 17.92
N PHE A 256 -8.79 1.95 18.88
CA PHE A 256 -8.52 0.51 18.94
C PHE A 256 -9.19 -0.06 20.17
N TYR A 257 -10.00 -1.10 19.98
CA TYR A 257 -10.93 -1.57 21.01
C TYR A 257 -10.38 -2.77 21.79
N GLU A 258 -9.44 -3.52 21.22
CA GLU A 258 -8.92 -4.76 21.80
C GLU A 258 -7.44 -4.68 22.18
N ASP A 259 -7.11 -5.27 23.33
CA ASP A 259 -5.73 -5.56 23.70
C ASP A 259 -5.12 -6.47 22.61
N ASN A 260 -3.98 -6.07 22.05
CA ASN A 260 -3.20 -6.74 20.99
C ASN A 260 -3.63 -6.46 19.54
N GLU A 261 -4.65 -5.64 19.28
CA GLU A 261 -4.98 -5.16 17.93
C GLU A 261 -3.83 -4.31 17.36
N VAL A 262 -3.48 -4.56 16.09
CA VAL A 262 -2.40 -3.84 15.41
C VAL A 262 -2.94 -2.57 14.77
N ASP A 263 -2.40 -1.44 15.18
CA ASP A 263 -2.63 -0.14 14.56
C ASP A 263 -1.95 -0.06 13.18
N LEU A 264 -2.72 -0.21 12.10
CA LEU A 264 -2.22 -0.08 10.72
C LEU A 264 -1.94 1.37 10.27
N CYS A 265 -2.26 2.37 11.09
CA CYS A 265 -1.77 3.73 10.90
C CYS A 265 -0.36 3.90 11.48
N GLN A 266 -0.03 3.18 12.56
CA GLN A 266 1.31 3.13 13.14
C GLN A 266 2.24 2.13 12.42
N PHE A 267 1.74 0.97 12.02
CA PHE A 267 2.53 -0.12 11.47
C PHE A 267 2.14 -0.44 10.03
N THR A 268 3.12 -0.85 9.22
CA THR A 268 2.89 -1.26 7.82
C THR A 268 3.28 -2.71 7.61
N THR A 269 2.51 -3.43 6.79
CA THR A 269 2.79 -4.82 6.41
C THR A 269 3.86 -4.87 5.33
N LEU A 270 4.80 -5.80 5.46
CA LEU A 270 6.02 -5.84 4.68
C LEU A 270 6.36 -7.27 4.25
N GLY A 271 6.63 -7.44 2.96
CA GLY A 271 7.01 -8.74 2.38
C GLY A 271 5.83 -9.64 2.02
N GLY A 272 4.60 -9.13 2.04
CA GLY A 272 3.39 -9.86 1.68
C GLY A 272 2.85 -10.71 2.83
N VAL A 273 2.06 -11.73 2.52
CA VAL A 273 1.35 -12.55 3.51
C VAL A 273 1.73 -14.02 3.39
N TYR A 274 2.02 -14.64 4.53
CA TYR A 274 2.33 -16.06 4.64
C TYR A 274 1.07 -16.79 5.15
N HIS A 275 0.38 -17.46 4.24
CA HIS A 275 -0.79 -18.27 4.56
C HIS A 275 -0.35 -19.66 5.00
N LEU A 276 -0.40 -19.89 6.32
CA LEU A 276 -0.03 -21.14 6.95
C LEU A 276 -1.29 -21.98 7.17
N ASP A 277 -1.34 -23.17 6.59
CA ASP A 277 -2.47 -24.09 6.75
C ASP A 277 -2.00 -25.48 7.13
N ILE A 278 -2.76 -26.11 8.02
CA ILE A 278 -2.76 -27.55 8.22
C ILE A 278 -4.00 -28.07 7.49
N LEU A 279 -3.80 -29.03 6.61
CA LEU A 279 -4.81 -29.54 5.69
C LEU A 279 -5.02 -31.02 5.98
N GLU A 280 -6.26 -31.49 5.83
CA GLU A 280 -6.50 -32.93 5.85
C GLU A 280 -5.92 -33.55 4.59
N LEU A 281 -5.16 -34.64 4.75
CA LEU A 281 -4.59 -35.32 3.60
C LEU A 281 -5.68 -36.16 2.89
N PRO A 282 -6.03 -35.87 1.62
CA PRO A 282 -7.07 -36.62 0.92
C PRO A 282 -6.73 -38.12 0.81
N PRO A 283 -7.73 -38.99 0.59
CA PRO A 283 -7.49 -40.41 0.38
C PRO A 283 -6.49 -40.65 -0.76
N GLN A 284 -5.41 -41.35 -0.46
CA GLN A 284 -4.35 -41.66 -1.43
C GLN A 284 -4.68 -42.91 -2.24
N CYS A 285 -4.18 -42.98 -3.48
CA CYS A 285 -4.30 -44.15 -4.33
C CYS A 285 -3.69 -45.40 -3.67
N LYS A 286 -4.44 -46.50 -3.64
CA LYS A 286 -3.99 -47.78 -3.07
C LYS A 286 -4.08 -48.91 -4.10
N PRO A 287 -3.04 -49.77 -4.21
CA PRO A 287 -3.12 -50.98 -5.01
C PRO A 287 -4.00 -52.00 -4.30
N VAL A 288 -5.13 -52.38 -4.92
CA VAL A 288 -6.06 -53.38 -4.42
C VAL A 288 -6.33 -54.41 -5.51
N LYS A 289 -5.84 -55.65 -5.30
CA LYS A 289 -6.05 -56.79 -6.23
C LYS A 289 -5.71 -56.46 -7.71
N GLY A 290 -4.60 -55.75 -7.94
CA GLY A 290 -4.14 -55.37 -9.28
C GLY A 290 -4.76 -54.09 -9.86
N TRP A 291 -5.72 -53.48 -9.16
CA TRP A 291 -6.30 -52.17 -9.51
C TRP A 291 -5.71 -51.07 -8.64
N MET A 292 -5.58 -49.87 -9.18
CA MET A 292 -5.31 -48.66 -8.40
C MET A 292 -6.66 -47.98 -8.10
N ILE A 293 -7.05 -47.94 -6.83
CA ILE A 293 -8.33 -47.36 -6.39
C ILE A 293 -8.05 -46.15 -5.51
N VAL A 294 -8.83 -45.09 -5.71
CA VAL A 294 -8.82 -43.88 -4.89
C VAL A 294 -10.25 -43.48 -4.54
N GLU A 295 -10.47 -43.11 -3.29
CA GLU A 295 -11.74 -42.53 -2.86
C GLU A 295 -11.75 -41.05 -3.20
N ILE A 296 -12.80 -40.59 -3.88
CA ILE A 296 -12.95 -39.19 -4.27
C ILE A 296 -13.96 -38.56 -3.32
N LEU A 297 -13.46 -37.69 -2.42
CA LEU A 297 -14.32 -36.85 -1.61
C LEU A 297 -14.94 -35.76 -2.49
N LYS A 298 -16.23 -35.47 -2.26
CA LYS A 298 -16.94 -34.36 -2.94
C LYS A 298 -16.60 -33.01 -2.34
N GLU A 299 -16.19 -33.03 -1.08
CA GLU A 299 -15.76 -31.86 -0.33
C GLU A 299 -14.37 -31.47 -0.84
N GLY A 300 -14.18 -30.16 -1.10
CA GLY A 300 -12.91 -29.63 -1.60
C GLY A 300 -11.79 -29.68 -0.55
N LEU A 301 -10.75 -28.87 -0.72
CA LEU A 301 -9.64 -28.79 0.24
C LEU A 301 -10.12 -28.55 1.69
N GLN A 302 -9.94 -29.55 2.56
CA GLN A 302 -10.33 -29.49 3.97
C GLN A 302 -9.19 -29.01 4.86
N LYS A 303 -9.51 -28.12 5.81
CA LYS A 303 -8.58 -27.68 6.86
C LYS A 303 -8.59 -28.66 8.02
N TYR A 304 -7.42 -28.90 8.60
CA TYR A 304 -7.26 -29.65 9.84
C TYR A 304 -7.08 -28.66 11.00
N THR A 305 -7.99 -28.69 11.97
CA THR A 305 -7.97 -27.75 13.09
C THR A 305 -6.94 -28.18 14.14
N TYR A 306 -6.02 -27.26 14.46
CA TYR A 306 -5.04 -27.41 15.53
C TYR A 306 -4.83 -26.06 16.23
N PRO A 307 -4.93 -26.02 17.58
CA PRO A 307 -5.44 -27.07 18.45
C PRO A 307 -6.90 -27.43 18.14
N PRO A 308 -7.36 -28.67 18.38
CA PRO A 308 -8.76 -29.03 18.17
C PRO A 308 -9.69 -28.23 19.10
N GLU A 309 -10.90 -27.90 18.63
CA GLU A 309 -11.91 -27.23 19.44
C GLU A 309 -12.21 -28.08 20.69
N ILE A 310 -12.01 -27.49 21.87
CA ILE A 310 -12.06 -28.20 23.15
C ILE A 310 -13.53 -28.57 23.45
N THR A 311 -13.89 -29.84 23.35
CA THR A 311 -15.13 -30.36 23.95
C THR A 311 -14.87 -30.59 25.45
N GLU A 312 -15.34 -29.68 26.31
CA GLU A 312 -15.55 -29.69 27.80
C GLU A 312 -14.65 -30.50 28.77
N ASP A 313 -13.74 -31.38 28.34
CA ASP A 313 -13.08 -32.41 29.18
C ASP A 313 -11.55 -32.30 29.28
N PHE A 314 -10.93 -31.23 28.76
CA PHE A 314 -9.46 -31.08 28.81
C PHE A 314 -9.02 -29.73 29.41
N GLU A 315 -9.28 -29.55 30.70
CA GLU A 315 -8.53 -28.58 31.50
C GLU A 315 -7.14 -29.12 31.81
N THR A 316 -6.16 -28.82 30.94
CA THR A 316 -4.75 -28.79 31.32
C THR A 316 -3.98 -27.90 30.35
N GLU A 317 -3.31 -26.89 30.88
CA GLU A 317 -2.36 -26.08 30.11
C GLU A 317 -1.30 -26.99 29.46
N ASN A 318 -1.05 -26.81 28.16
CA ASN A 318 -0.04 -27.50 27.32
C ASN A 318 -0.39 -28.87 26.68
N VAL A 319 -1.66 -29.25 26.50
CA VAL A 319 -1.99 -30.45 25.70
C VAL A 319 -1.57 -30.29 24.22
N PHE A 320 -1.57 -29.07 23.70
CA PHE A 320 -1.27 -28.75 22.30
C PHE A 320 -0.14 -27.71 22.21
N PRO A 321 1.12 -28.15 22.09
CA PRO A 321 2.26 -27.24 21.97
C PRO A 321 2.16 -26.38 20.69
N PRO A 322 2.68 -25.14 20.69
CA PRO A 322 2.74 -24.33 19.48
C PRO A 322 3.64 -24.96 18.43
N ILE A 323 3.45 -24.56 17.18
CA ILE A 323 4.25 -25.00 16.03
C ILE A 323 5.31 -23.95 15.76
N GLU A 324 6.57 -24.35 15.69
CA GLU A 324 7.65 -23.44 15.26
C GLU A 324 7.61 -23.30 13.74
N VAL A 325 7.70 -22.07 13.26
CA VAL A 325 7.69 -21.69 11.85
C VAL A 325 8.96 -20.94 11.54
N MET A 326 9.58 -21.29 10.42
CA MET A 326 10.79 -20.66 9.92
C MET A 326 10.53 -20.12 8.52
N LEU A 327 10.65 -18.81 8.37
CA LEU A 327 10.34 -18.09 7.13
C LEU A 327 11.57 -17.32 6.64
N GLU A 328 11.79 -17.37 5.33
CA GLU A 328 12.77 -16.51 4.68
C GLU A 328 12.10 -15.18 4.29
N VAL A 329 12.62 -14.07 4.82
CA VAL A 329 12.10 -12.73 4.58
C VAL A 329 12.32 -12.33 3.14
N HIS A 330 11.23 -12.02 2.43
CA HIS A 330 11.24 -11.71 1.00
C HIS A 330 12.30 -10.69 0.57
N LYS A 331 13.12 -11.05 -0.43
CA LYS A 331 14.37 -10.35 -0.79
C LYS A 331 14.24 -8.85 -1.09
N ASN A 332 13.08 -8.41 -1.58
CA ASN A 332 12.85 -7.03 -2.01
C ASN A 332 12.53 -6.06 -0.87
N VAL A 333 12.38 -6.57 0.35
CA VAL A 333 11.95 -5.76 1.51
C VAL A 333 13.11 -5.51 2.45
N ILE A 334 13.13 -4.30 3.00
CA ILE A 334 14.13 -3.81 3.93
C ILE A 334 13.45 -3.55 5.27
N PHE A 335 13.99 -4.18 6.31
CA PHE A 335 13.66 -3.86 7.69
C PHE A 335 14.84 -3.10 8.33
N PHE A 336 14.55 -2.01 9.02
CA PHE A 336 15.51 -1.17 9.73
C PHE A 336 15.71 -1.60 11.18
N GLU A 337 14.70 -2.25 11.75
CA GLU A 337 14.71 -2.90 13.05
C GLU A 337 14.32 -4.38 12.89
N ASP A 338 14.32 -5.15 13.98
CA ASP A 338 13.86 -6.53 13.93
C ASP A 338 12.35 -6.56 13.58
N PRO A 339 11.94 -7.33 12.56
CA PRO A 339 10.54 -7.40 12.14
C PRO A 339 9.66 -7.99 13.24
N MET A 340 8.49 -7.41 13.42
CA MET A 340 7.45 -8.00 14.28
C MET A 340 6.59 -8.96 13.46
N VAL A 341 6.17 -10.06 14.07
CA VAL A 341 5.27 -11.03 13.46
C VAL A 341 3.86 -10.78 13.98
N VAL A 342 2.88 -10.77 13.09
CA VAL A 342 1.47 -10.62 13.45
C VAL A 342 0.61 -11.65 12.73
N ARG A 343 -0.47 -12.08 13.38
CA ARG A 343 -1.43 -13.06 12.85
C ARG A 343 -2.75 -12.39 12.50
N TRP A 344 -3.42 -12.91 11.48
CA TRP A 344 -4.74 -12.43 11.10
C TRP A 344 -5.82 -13.01 12.00
N ASP A 345 -6.70 -12.15 12.51
CA ASP A 345 -7.96 -12.54 13.13
C ASP A 345 -9.07 -12.55 12.08
N ALA A 346 -9.60 -13.73 11.78
CA ALA A 346 -10.66 -13.87 10.79
C ALA A 346 -12.02 -13.35 11.28
N GLU A 347 -12.26 -13.39 12.60
CA GLU A 347 -13.53 -12.94 13.20
C GLU A 347 -13.54 -11.41 13.31
N GLY A 348 -12.49 -10.84 13.90
CA GLY A 348 -12.32 -9.39 14.04
C GLY A 348 -11.94 -8.68 12.74
N ARG A 349 -11.37 -9.39 11.76
CA ARG A 349 -10.83 -8.85 10.49
C ARG A 349 -9.74 -7.79 10.69
N HIS A 350 -8.83 -8.06 11.62
CA HIS A 350 -7.65 -7.22 11.88
C HIS A 350 -6.43 -8.09 12.20
N TRP A 351 -5.25 -7.47 12.19
CA TRP A 351 -4.01 -8.11 12.61
C TRP A 351 -3.88 -8.05 14.14
N ARG A 352 -3.26 -9.08 14.72
CA ARG A 352 -3.02 -9.20 16.17
C ARG A 352 -1.61 -9.68 16.48
N THR A 353 -1.13 -9.34 17.67
CA THR A 353 0.20 -9.70 18.19
C THR A 353 0.22 -10.89 19.15
N ASP A 354 -0.95 -11.38 19.56
CA ASP A 354 -1.11 -12.52 20.47
C ASP A 354 -0.98 -13.88 19.74
N GLY A 355 -0.86 -14.98 20.50
CA GLY A 355 -0.71 -16.34 19.96
C GLY A 355 0.64 -16.59 19.25
N ILE A 356 1.59 -15.67 19.40
CA ILE A 356 2.93 -15.68 18.83
C ILE A 356 3.96 -15.61 19.96
N SER A 357 4.98 -16.45 19.92
CA SER A 357 6.07 -16.45 20.91
C SER A 357 7.41 -16.83 20.29
N ASN A 358 8.50 -16.70 21.06
CA ASN A 358 9.85 -17.10 20.66
C ASN A 358 10.31 -16.50 19.32
N VAL A 359 9.95 -15.25 19.04
CA VAL A 359 10.35 -14.57 17.81
C VAL A 359 11.85 -14.28 17.83
N PHE A 360 12.54 -14.75 16.81
CA PHE A 360 13.98 -14.56 16.61
C PHE A 360 14.27 -14.30 15.15
N TYR A 361 14.95 -13.19 14.85
CA TYR A 361 15.35 -12.81 13.51
C TYR A 361 16.87 -12.85 13.35
N LYS A 362 17.32 -13.44 12.25
CA LYS A 362 18.72 -13.42 11.80
C LYS A 362 18.84 -12.57 10.54
N PRO A 363 19.28 -11.30 10.64
CA PRO A 363 19.37 -10.40 9.48
C PRO A 363 20.25 -10.91 8.34
N GLU A 364 21.40 -11.51 8.66
CA GLU A 364 22.35 -12.00 7.65
C GLU A 364 21.81 -13.19 6.84
N GLU A 365 21.01 -14.05 7.47
CA GLU A 365 20.36 -15.21 6.83
C GLU A 365 18.98 -14.87 6.26
N ARG A 366 18.47 -13.65 6.54
CA ARG A 366 17.07 -13.23 6.31
C ARG A 366 16.05 -14.23 6.83
N LEU A 367 16.38 -14.89 7.94
CA LEU A 367 15.57 -15.98 8.48
C LEU A 367 14.90 -15.51 9.77
N ILE A 368 13.57 -15.57 9.80
CA ILE A 368 12.79 -15.35 11.01
C ILE A 368 12.20 -16.67 11.50
N THR A 369 12.33 -16.92 12.80
CA THR A 369 11.82 -18.10 13.50
C THR A 369 10.87 -17.65 14.59
N PHE A 370 9.71 -18.27 14.72
CA PHE A 370 8.73 -17.96 15.75
C PHE A 370 7.80 -19.15 16.00
N SER A 371 7.13 -19.17 17.15
CA SER A 371 6.15 -20.19 17.53
C SER A 371 4.74 -19.63 17.39
N LEU A 372 3.85 -20.40 16.76
CA LEU A 372 2.42 -20.08 16.61
C LEU A 372 1.55 -21.07 17.36
N GLU A 373 0.57 -20.57 18.10
CA GLU A 373 -0.46 -21.39 18.75
C GLU A 373 -1.45 -21.97 17.73
N THR A 374 -1.91 -21.14 16.79
CA THR A 374 -2.87 -21.51 15.75
C THR A 374 -2.36 -21.07 14.39
N PHE A 375 -2.46 -21.95 13.39
CA PHE A 375 -2.08 -21.64 12.01
C PHE A 375 -3.13 -20.75 11.33
N GLY A 376 -2.64 -19.81 10.53
CA GLY A 376 -3.45 -18.88 9.75
C GLY A 376 -2.56 -17.93 8.95
N PRO A 377 -3.14 -16.89 8.32
CA PRO A 377 -2.35 -15.85 7.68
C PRO A 377 -1.48 -15.13 8.71
N VAL A 378 -0.20 -14.98 8.42
CA VAL A 378 0.73 -14.14 9.17
C VAL A 378 1.45 -13.18 8.23
N THR A 379 1.86 -12.03 8.74
CA THR A 379 2.70 -11.09 8.01
C THR A 379 3.76 -10.50 8.95
N LEU A 380 4.72 -9.80 8.35
CA LEU A 380 5.76 -9.09 9.06
C LEU A 380 5.43 -7.60 9.01
N ILE A 381 5.59 -6.91 10.12
CA ILE A 381 5.33 -5.47 10.22
C ILE A 381 6.54 -4.71 10.73
N GLN A 382 6.55 -3.42 10.41
CA GLN A 382 7.48 -2.43 10.94
C GLN A 382 6.72 -1.13 11.19
N ASP A 383 7.25 -0.29 12.07
CA ASP A 383 6.78 1.08 12.24
C ASP A 383 6.78 1.83 10.89
N THR A 384 5.62 2.35 10.51
CA THR A 384 5.39 3.11 9.26
C THR A 384 6.25 4.37 9.23
N HIS A 385 6.54 4.93 10.38
CA HIS A 385 7.22 6.21 10.59
C HIS A 385 8.67 6.03 11.01
N ILE A 386 9.26 4.83 10.89
CA ILE A 386 10.64 4.52 11.28
C ILE A 386 11.70 5.48 10.71
N ASN A 387 11.42 6.08 9.55
CA ASN A 387 12.28 7.03 8.85
C ASN A 387 11.89 8.50 9.10
N MET A 388 11.01 8.76 10.05
CA MET A 388 10.49 10.07 10.42
C MET A 388 10.74 10.34 11.91
N PRO A 389 10.96 11.60 12.32
CA PRO A 389 11.13 12.77 11.48
C PRO A 389 12.46 12.73 10.70
N TYR A 390 12.52 13.46 9.58
CA TYR A 390 13.75 13.54 8.78
C TYR A 390 14.84 14.32 9.51
N GLN A 391 16.10 13.91 9.34
CA GLN A 391 17.25 14.66 9.83
C GLN A 391 17.54 15.85 8.92
N SER A 392 17.42 15.67 7.61
CA SER A 392 17.57 16.71 6.61
C SER A 392 16.85 16.35 5.32
N TRP A 393 16.52 17.36 4.52
CA TRP A 393 16.14 17.19 3.13
C TRP A 393 16.70 18.35 2.30
N GLU A 394 17.01 18.06 1.03
CA GLU A 394 17.54 19.01 0.05
C GLU A 394 16.92 18.73 -1.32
N LEU A 395 16.44 19.76 -2.00
CA LEU A 395 15.90 19.73 -3.35
C LEU A 395 16.81 20.58 -4.24
N ARG A 396 17.58 19.91 -5.11
CA ARG A 396 18.61 20.53 -5.94
C ARG A 396 18.23 20.55 -7.43
N PRO A 397 18.38 21.68 -8.13
CA PRO A 397 18.20 21.71 -9.58
C PRO A 397 19.28 20.87 -10.27
N LEU A 398 18.89 20.06 -11.24
CA LEU A 398 19.82 19.33 -12.12
C LEU A 398 19.80 19.87 -13.54
N ASP A 399 18.60 20.18 -14.05
CA ASP A 399 18.36 20.72 -15.39
C ASP A 399 16.94 21.33 -15.42
N ILE A 400 16.53 21.89 -16.56
CA ILE A 400 15.16 22.36 -16.79
C ILE A 400 14.18 21.21 -16.53
N ASN A 401 13.21 21.43 -15.64
CA ASN A 401 12.19 20.45 -15.24
C ASN A 401 12.79 19.16 -14.65
N LYS A 402 14.02 19.22 -14.11
CA LYS A 402 14.70 18.07 -13.51
C LYS A 402 15.37 18.47 -12.21
N VAL A 403 15.00 17.78 -11.14
CA VAL A 403 15.51 18.06 -9.79
C VAL A 403 15.90 16.77 -9.06
N LEU A 404 16.76 16.90 -8.07
CA LEU A 404 17.19 15.83 -7.19
C LEU A 404 16.72 16.14 -5.77
N LEU A 405 15.79 15.34 -5.27
CA LEU A 405 15.40 15.34 -3.87
C LEU A 405 16.28 14.35 -3.11
N THR A 406 16.98 14.83 -2.09
CA THR A 406 17.75 14.02 -1.14
C THR A 406 17.08 14.11 0.22
N VAL A 407 16.66 12.98 0.78
CA VAL A 407 16.07 12.89 2.12
C VAL A 407 16.99 12.05 3.00
N THR A 408 17.44 12.61 4.10
CA THR A 408 18.28 11.94 5.10
C THR A 408 17.47 11.71 6.36
N THR A 409 17.46 10.46 6.80
CA THR A 409 16.72 9.97 7.96
C THR A 409 17.70 9.32 8.93
N VAL A 410 17.22 8.82 10.07
CA VAL A 410 18.08 8.14 11.04
C VAL A 410 18.76 6.91 10.45
N PHE A 411 18.08 6.15 9.59
CA PHE A 411 18.58 4.87 9.09
C PHE A 411 19.08 4.92 7.63
N THR A 412 18.55 5.84 6.83
CA THR A 412 18.75 5.86 5.39
C THR A 412 18.87 7.26 4.78
N GLU A 413 19.68 7.38 3.73
CA GLU A 413 19.68 8.52 2.80
C GLU A 413 19.10 8.04 1.47
N ILE A 414 18.01 8.68 1.02
CA ILE A 414 17.30 8.34 -0.22
C ILE A 414 17.45 9.51 -1.19
N GLN A 415 17.85 9.19 -2.43
CA GLN A 415 17.94 10.16 -3.52
C GLN A 415 16.93 9.84 -4.61
N ILE A 416 16.05 10.80 -4.90
CA ILE A 416 14.96 10.70 -5.87
C ILE A 416 15.19 11.74 -6.94
N GLN A 417 15.30 11.31 -8.19
CA GLN A 417 15.25 12.21 -9.33
C GLN A 417 13.79 12.41 -9.72
N ILE A 418 13.41 13.67 -9.87
CA ILE A 418 12.09 14.06 -10.36
C ILE A 418 12.31 14.74 -11.69
N LYS A 419 11.61 14.27 -12.73
CA LYS A 419 11.64 14.84 -14.07
C LYS A 419 10.22 14.92 -14.60
N GLU A 420 9.78 16.13 -14.97
CA GLU A 420 8.41 16.36 -15.44
C GLU A 420 7.39 15.80 -14.43
N ASN A 421 6.61 14.78 -14.82
CA ASN A 421 5.61 14.10 -13.97
C ASN A 421 6.07 12.71 -13.49
N LEU A 422 7.37 12.42 -13.51
CA LEU A 422 7.93 11.12 -13.16
C LEU A 422 8.96 11.23 -12.03
N CYS A 423 9.01 10.18 -11.22
CA CYS A 423 9.98 9.98 -10.15
C CYS A 423 10.83 8.74 -10.43
N MET A 424 12.10 8.79 -10.04
CA MET A 424 13.02 7.66 -10.12
C MET A 424 13.91 7.62 -8.89
N LEU A 425 13.99 6.43 -8.28
CA LEU A 425 14.94 6.16 -7.20
C LEU A 425 16.35 6.09 -7.79
N SER A 426 17.20 7.05 -7.42
CA SER A 426 18.56 7.19 -7.94
C SER A 426 19.58 6.44 -7.10
N SER A 427 19.51 6.57 -5.78
CA SER A 427 20.37 5.84 -4.85
C SER A 427 19.73 5.72 -3.47
N ILE A 428 20.18 4.72 -2.72
CA ILE A 428 19.85 4.52 -1.31
C ILE A 428 21.15 4.22 -0.59
N LYS A 429 21.37 4.87 0.55
CA LYS A 429 22.44 4.51 1.48
C LYS A 429 21.84 4.12 2.81
N ILE A 430 22.15 2.91 3.27
CA ILE A 430 21.78 2.44 4.62
C ILE A 430 23.06 2.40 5.45
N LYS A 431 23.07 3.06 6.60
CA LYS A 431 24.26 3.18 7.46
C LYS A 431 25.51 3.62 6.66
N ASN A 432 25.34 4.61 5.79
CA ASN A 432 26.36 5.17 4.88
C ASN A 432 26.96 4.22 3.83
N LYS A 433 26.34 3.07 3.58
CA LYS A 433 26.73 2.14 2.51
C LYS A 433 25.66 2.11 1.44
N GLU A 434 26.09 2.16 0.18
CA GLU A 434 25.17 2.05 -0.95
C GLU A 434 24.45 0.70 -0.89
N HIS A 435 23.13 0.73 -0.99
CA HIS A 435 22.27 -0.44 -0.92
C HIS A 435 21.62 -0.70 -2.27
N PHE A 436 21.59 -1.96 -2.69
CA PHE A 436 20.91 -2.37 -3.91
C PHE A 436 19.40 -2.43 -3.67
N CYS A 437 18.62 -1.85 -4.58
CA CYS A 437 17.17 -1.94 -4.55
C CYS A 437 16.65 -2.19 -5.97
N ILE A 438 15.67 -3.08 -6.11
CA ILE A 438 15.05 -3.44 -7.40
C ILE A 438 14.31 -2.27 -8.08
N LEU A 439 14.03 -1.21 -7.33
CA LEU A 439 13.36 0.00 -7.81
C LEU A 439 14.35 1.00 -8.43
N LYS A 440 15.67 0.84 -8.20
CA LYS A 440 16.69 1.78 -8.67
C LYS A 440 16.65 1.89 -10.19
N GLY A 441 16.62 3.12 -10.71
CA GLY A 441 16.66 3.40 -12.14
C GLY A 441 15.32 3.27 -12.89
N LYS A 442 14.22 2.91 -12.21
CA LYS A 442 12.89 2.81 -12.82
C LYS A 442 12.15 4.14 -12.70
N TRP A 443 11.70 4.70 -13.82
CA TRP A 443 10.83 5.87 -13.85
C TRP A 443 9.36 5.46 -13.68
N MET A 444 8.66 6.13 -12.78
CA MET A 444 7.26 5.86 -12.44
C MET A 444 6.51 7.18 -12.21
N SER A 445 5.19 7.19 -12.38
CA SER A 445 4.38 8.30 -11.86
C SER A 445 4.43 8.34 -10.33
N PRO A 446 4.12 9.48 -9.68
CA PRO A 446 4.34 9.65 -8.25
C PRO A 446 3.61 8.64 -7.36
N ILE A 447 2.36 8.29 -7.69
CA ILE A 447 1.57 7.36 -6.88
C ILE A 447 2.14 5.93 -6.91
N PRO A 448 2.33 5.28 -8.08
CA PRO A 448 3.05 3.99 -8.15
C PRO A 448 4.44 4.03 -7.53
N PHE A 449 5.18 5.14 -7.67
CA PHE A 449 6.49 5.31 -7.05
C PHE A 449 6.41 5.26 -5.52
N ILE A 450 5.48 6.00 -4.92
CA ILE A 450 5.25 6.01 -3.47
C ILE A 450 4.85 4.62 -2.98
N VAL A 451 3.91 3.96 -3.66
CA VAL A 451 3.45 2.60 -3.32
C VAL A 451 4.63 1.63 -3.35
N ALA A 452 5.41 1.63 -4.43
CA ALA A 452 6.55 0.74 -4.58
C ALA A 452 7.63 0.97 -3.50
N LEU A 453 7.93 2.23 -3.14
CA LEU A 453 8.86 2.51 -2.05
C LEU A 453 8.34 2.00 -0.70
N LYS A 454 7.06 2.22 -0.40
CA LYS A 454 6.43 1.74 0.83
C LYS A 454 6.49 0.20 0.91
N GLU A 455 6.13 -0.49 -0.16
CA GLU A 455 6.20 -1.97 -0.23
C GLU A 455 7.62 -2.53 -0.08
N ALA A 456 8.65 -1.75 -0.45
CA ALA A 456 10.06 -2.10 -0.23
C ALA A 456 10.54 -1.83 1.21
N GLY A 457 9.71 -1.27 2.09
CA GLY A 457 10.07 -0.86 3.45
C GLY A 457 10.72 0.53 3.53
N LEU A 458 10.75 1.28 2.43
CA LEU A 458 11.39 2.61 2.32
C LEU A 458 10.38 3.74 2.44
N ASN A 459 9.53 3.70 3.46
CA ASN A 459 8.53 4.74 3.65
C ASN A 459 9.18 6.06 4.11
N ILE A 460 9.02 7.10 3.30
CA ILE A 460 9.34 8.50 3.62
C ILE A 460 8.17 9.42 3.23
N PHE A 461 6.95 8.91 3.28
CA PHE A 461 5.76 9.64 2.86
C PHE A 461 4.75 9.65 4.01
N PRO A 462 4.59 10.79 4.72
CA PRO A 462 3.61 10.89 5.78
C PRO A 462 2.20 10.69 5.20
N SER A 463 1.35 10.00 5.97
CA SER A 463 -0.11 9.96 5.81
C SER A 463 -0.79 11.02 6.69
N GLY A 464 -2.08 11.28 6.47
CA GLY A 464 -2.86 12.23 7.30
C GLY A 464 -2.93 11.89 8.79
N HIS A 465 -2.66 10.64 9.18
CA HIS A 465 -2.60 10.21 10.59
C HIS A 465 -1.19 10.30 11.20
N SER A 466 -0.16 10.63 10.42
CA SER A 466 1.25 10.53 10.86
C SER A 466 1.58 11.43 12.04
N HIS A 467 0.89 12.57 12.15
CA HIS A 467 1.09 13.52 13.23
C HIS A 467 0.72 12.98 14.62
N PHE A 468 -0.03 11.88 14.71
CA PHE A 468 -0.29 11.18 15.98
C PHE A 468 0.88 10.33 16.46
N TYR A 469 1.80 9.95 15.57
CA TYR A 469 2.89 9.01 15.84
C TYR A 469 4.26 9.69 15.78
N VAL A 470 4.37 10.79 15.03
CA VAL A 470 5.61 11.55 14.87
C VAL A 470 5.43 12.94 15.47
N VAL A 471 6.27 13.26 16.45
CA VAL A 471 6.27 14.59 17.06
C VAL A 471 6.90 15.60 16.09
N ILE A 472 6.05 16.36 15.41
CA ILE A 472 6.44 17.47 14.53
C ILE A 472 5.59 18.70 14.80
N ASN A 473 6.05 19.85 14.30
CA ASN A 473 5.30 21.08 14.34
C ASN A 473 4.42 21.20 13.09
N ASN A 474 3.14 20.82 13.22
CA ASN A 474 2.19 20.82 12.13
C ASN A 474 1.93 22.24 11.61
N LYS A 475 1.98 22.40 10.29
CA LYS A 475 1.63 23.65 9.62
C LYS A 475 0.19 23.59 9.14
N PHE A 476 -0.42 24.76 8.94
CA PHE A 476 -1.75 24.78 8.34
C PHE A 476 -1.67 24.25 6.90
N PRO A 477 -2.60 23.36 6.49
CA PRO A 477 -2.58 22.75 5.16
C PRO A 477 -2.49 23.78 4.01
N LEU A 478 -3.18 24.92 4.12
CA LEU A 478 -3.09 26.01 3.14
C LEU A 478 -1.68 26.60 3.00
N VAL A 479 -0.94 26.69 4.10
CA VAL A 479 0.42 27.23 4.12
C VAL A 479 1.37 26.23 3.46
N GLU A 480 1.25 24.94 3.78
CA GLU A 480 2.05 23.89 3.13
C GLU A 480 1.79 23.85 1.62
N MET A 481 0.52 23.83 1.21
CA MET A 481 0.13 23.82 -0.20
C MET A 481 0.73 25.01 -0.97
N LYS A 482 0.62 26.23 -0.41
CA LYS A 482 1.22 27.43 -1.02
C LYS A 482 2.74 27.30 -1.11
N ALA A 483 3.41 26.83 -0.05
CA ALA A 483 4.85 26.66 -0.03
C ALA A 483 5.32 25.64 -1.09
N TYR A 484 4.66 24.48 -1.18
CA TYR A 484 5.00 23.45 -2.18
C TYR A 484 4.81 23.95 -3.61
N ARG A 485 3.76 24.74 -3.90
CA ARG A 485 3.56 25.35 -5.23
C ARG A 485 4.70 26.30 -5.61
N GLN A 486 5.11 27.15 -4.67
CA GLN A 486 6.21 28.10 -4.92
C GLN A 486 7.55 27.37 -5.08
N MET A 487 7.81 26.35 -4.26
CA MET A 487 8.98 25.49 -4.43
C MET A 487 8.97 24.82 -5.80
N ALA A 488 7.85 24.23 -6.21
CA ALA A 488 7.73 23.56 -7.51
C ALA A 488 8.07 24.51 -8.68
N LEU A 489 7.50 25.73 -8.66
CA LEU A 489 7.74 26.76 -9.68
C LEU A 489 9.22 27.16 -9.78
N LEU A 490 9.92 27.27 -8.65
CA LEU A 490 11.29 27.77 -8.56
C LEU A 490 12.37 26.67 -8.54
N SER A 491 11.97 25.41 -8.42
CA SER A 491 12.85 24.26 -8.21
C SER A 491 13.87 24.00 -9.33
N SER A 492 13.65 24.53 -10.53
CA SER A 492 14.61 24.45 -11.64
C SER A 492 15.74 25.48 -11.54
N ALA A 493 15.60 26.52 -10.70
CA ALA A 493 16.55 27.61 -10.58
C ALA A 493 17.17 27.73 -9.17
N PHE A 494 16.45 27.32 -8.13
CA PHE A 494 16.88 27.45 -6.74
C PHE A 494 17.01 26.09 -6.06
N GLU A 495 18.00 26.00 -5.18
CA GLU A 495 18.13 24.92 -4.22
C GLU A 495 17.28 25.23 -2.99
N PHE A 496 16.55 24.23 -2.48
CA PHE A 496 15.79 24.34 -1.25
C PHE A 496 16.29 23.29 -0.26
N GLY A 497 16.43 23.68 1.00
CA GLY A 497 16.82 22.77 2.08
C GLY A 497 15.96 22.94 3.32
N TRP A 498 15.98 21.90 4.15
CA TRP A 498 15.37 21.92 5.47
C TRP A 498 15.95 23.03 6.35
N SER A 499 15.15 23.48 7.32
CA SER A 499 15.57 24.48 8.31
C SER A 499 15.13 24.08 9.71
N LYS A 500 16.09 24.06 10.64
CA LYS A 500 15.86 23.83 12.07
C LYS A 500 14.87 24.83 12.69
N TRP A 501 14.71 26.00 12.08
CA TRP A 501 13.82 27.06 12.57
C TRP A 501 12.34 26.69 12.45
N ASN A 502 11.97 25.69 11.63
CA ASN A 502 10.58 25.22 11.56
C ASN A 502 10.09 24.61 12.88
N LEU A 503 10.99 24.13 13.74
CA LEU A 503 10.63 23.64 15.09
C LEU A 503 10.17 24.76 16.02
N ALA A 504 10.71 25.98 15.85
CA ALA A 504 10.39 27.14 16.70
C ALA A 504 9.33 28.06 16.09
N CYS A 505 9.12 27.98 14.78
CA CYS A 505 8.20 28.85 14.05
C CYS A 505 6.76 28.37 14.16
N ASN A 506 5.77 29.25 14.29
CA ASN A 506 4.35 28.86 14.42
C ASN A 506 3.79 28.13 13.18
N SER A 507 2.56 27.62 13.27
CA SER A 507 1.90 26.83 12.21
C SER A 507 1.59 27.60 10.92
N THR A 508 1.74 28.93 10.92
CA THR A 508 1.43 29.80 9.76
C THR A 508 2.63 30.05 8.85
N ASN A 509 3.83 29.62 9.25
CA ASN A 509 5.08 29.98 8.58
C ASN A 509 5.93 28.75 8.28
N VAL A 510 6.52 28.71 7.09
CA VAL A 510 7.47 27.69 6.65
C VAL A 510 8.80 28.36 6.31
N VAL A 511 9.89 27.85 6.89
CA VAL A 511 11.24 28.40 6.70
C VAL A 511 12.07 27.43 5.89
N PHE A 512 12.71 27.92 4.83
CA PHE A 512 13.64 27.14 4.03
C PHE A 512 15.05 27.67 4.18
N LYS A 513 16.02 26.78 4.04
CA LYS A 513 17.39 27.17 3.74
C LYS A 513 17.48 27.30 2.22
N TRP A 514 17.93 28.44 1.73
CA TRP A 514 18.29 28.63 0.32
C TRP A 514 19.79 28.42 0.10
#